data_AF-A0A7K0A987-F1
#
_entry.id   AF-A0A7K0A987-F1
#
_cell.length_a   1.000
_cell.length_b   1.000
_cell.length_c   1.000
_cell.angle_alpha   90.00
_cell.angle_beta   90.00
_cell.angle_gamma   90.00
#
_symmetry.space_group_name_H-M   'P 1'
#
loop_
_entity.id
_entity.type
_entity.pdbx_description
1 polymer ?
#
loop_
_entity_poly.entity_id
_entity_poly.type
_entity_poly.pdbx_seq_one_letter_code
_entity_poly.pdbx_strand_id
1 'polypeptide(L)'
;MEAYVDNVVQYLDQRPEIDVFDAWPPDGAQWPSGAEERFGSIANAHAHVTNQLHAAVEAAGLDVRIEAIAYASHIDPPDPSQMFEPSTIIDFAPYDRSYTTPIYDDTYPRNVFYDELITQWGQEYSGPLAFYEYYRKYSWHSLPVVLPTLIGQEMPYFHSRGISGFGIYSEPADWVTYELTHLLVAELSWDVGIDSDAWLRGYLDE
;
A
#
# COMPACT_ATOMS: atom_id res chain seq x y z
N MET A 1 -6.07 19.70 12.37
CA MET A 1 -4.68 19.29 12.07
C MET A 1 -3.90 19.16 13.36
N GLU A 2 -3.70 20.23 14.13
CA GLU A 2 -3.00 20.20 15.44
C GLU A 2 -3.51 19.09 16.37
N ALA A 3 -4.82 19.04 16.62
CA ALA A 3 -5.42 17.97 17.45
C ALA A 3 -5.20 16.55 16.92
N TYR A 4 -5.03 16.35 15.60
CA TYR A 4 -4.71 15.03 15.05
C TYR A 4 -3.25 14.68 15.34
N VAL A 5 -2.33 15.59 15.03
CA VAL A 5 -0.89 15.42 15.23
C VAL A 5 -0.56 15.19 16.71
N ASP A 6 -1.08 16.03 17.61
CA ASP A 6 -0.83 15.91 19.05
C ASP A 6 -1.30 14.57 19.61
N ASN A 7 -2.48 14.12 19.19
CA ASN A 7 -3.04 12.84 19.63
C ASN A 7 -2.21 11.66 19.11
N VAL A 8 -1.73 11.70 17.87
CA VAL A 8 -0.88 10.63 17.31
C VAL A 8 0.46 10.59 18.03
N VAL A 9 1.13 11.74 18.21
CA VAL A 9 2.41 11.79 18.94
C VAL A 9 2.26 11.26 20.36
N GLN A 10 1.21 11.69 21.08
CA GLN A 10 0.91 11.17 22.42
C GLN A 10 0.65 9.65 22.41
N TYR A 11 -0.06 9.14 21.40
CA TYR A 11 -0.36 7.73 21.26
C TYR A 11 0.90 6.88 21.04
N LEU A 12 1.82 7.36 20.19
CA LEU A 12 3.09 6.72 19.86
C LEU A 12 4.09 6.76 21.01
N ASP A 13 4.18 7.88 21.74
CA ASP A 13 5.02 7.98 22.95
C ASP A 13 4.66 6.93 24.01
N GLN A 14 3.38 6.56 24.08
CA GLN A 14 2.88 5.53 25.01
C GLN A 14 3.04 4.09 24.49
N ARG A 15 3.45 3.91 23.24
CA ARG A 15 3.50 2.62 22.53
C ARG A 15 4.82 2.44 21.79
N PRO A 16 5.93 2.31 22.52
CA PRO A 16 7.26 2.13 21.92
C PRO A 16 7.39 0.82 21.13
N GLU A 17 6.41 -0.09 21.19
CA GLU A 17 6.32 -1.28 20.35
C GLU A 17 5.89 -1.01 18.90
N ILE A 18 5.47 0.21 18.56
CA ILE A 18 5.06 0.57 17.20
C ILE A 18 6.26 1.09 16.42
N ASP A 19 6.70 0.32 15.42
CA ASP A 19 7.80 0.71 14.52
C ASP A 19 7.31 1.52 13.29
N VAL A 20 6.05 1.31 12.88
CA VAL A 20 5.42 1.94 11.72
C VAL A 20 4.02 2.41 12.11
N PHE A 21 3.68 3.65 11.77
CA PHE A 21 2.35 4.22 11.95
C PHE A 21 1.71 4.56 10.61
N ASP A 22 0.60 3.88 10.32
CA ASP A 22 -0.19 4.07 9.11
C ASP A 22 -1.04 5.34 9.23
N ALA A 23 -0.58 6.42 8.61
CA ALA A 23 -1.27 7.72 8.59
C ALA A 23 -2.35 7.79 7.50
N TRP A 24 -3.07 6.69 7.29
CA TRP A 24 -4.04 6.57 6.21
C TRP A 24 -5.32 7.37 6.51
N PRO A 25 -5.85 8.13 5.54
CA PRO A 25 -7.20 8.67 5.63
C PRO A 25 -8.24 7.53 5.72
N PRO A 26 -9.42 7.78 6.33
CA PRO A 26 -10.51 6.82 6.28
C PRO A 26 -10.87 6.43 4.84
N ASP A 27 -11.35 5.21 4.62
CA ASP A 27 -11.83 4.79 3.29
C ASP A 27 -12.95 5.72 2.80
N GLY A 28 -12.85 6.16 1.54
CA GLY A 28 -13.72 7.20 0.99
C GLY A 28 -13.60 8.57 1.68
N ALA A 29 -12.44 8.89 2.24
CA ALA A 29 -12.19 10.15 2.94
C ALA A 29 -12.73 11.37 2.19
N GLN A 30 -13.48 12.20 2.92
CA GLN A 30 -13.91 13.49 2.44
C GLN A 30 -12.92 14.55 2.89
N TRP A 31 -12.34 15.24 1.92
CA TRP A 31 -11.43 16.35 2.18
C TRP A 31 -12.22 17.63 2.44
N PRO A 32 -11.72 18.54 3.30
CA PRO A 32 -12.37 19.82 3.52
C PRO A 32 -12.61 20.57 2.20
N SER A 33 -13.76 21.23 2.07
CA SER A 33 -14.03 22.12 0.94
C SER A 33 -12.93 23.17 0.82
N GLY A 34 -12.34 23.34 -0.36
CA GLY A 34 -11.21 24.24 -0.56
C GLY A 34 -9.83 23.56 -0.50
N ALA A 35 -9.74 22.28 -0.12
CA ALA A 35 -8.45 21.59 -0.01
C ALA A 35 -7.74 21.49 -1.36
N GLU A 36 -8.44 21.03 -2.39
CA GLU A 36 -7.89 20.93 -3.74
C GLU A 36 -7.50 22.31 -4.28
N GLU A 37 -8.32 23.34 -4.08
CA GLU A 37 -8.01 24.70 -4.51
C GLU A 37 -6.80 25.30 -3.77
N ARG A 38 -6.62 24.95 -2.49
CA ARG A 38 -5.52 25.43 -1.66
C ARG A 38 -4.20 24.76 -2.00
N PHE A 39 -4.22 23.45 -2.23
CA PHE A 39 -3.02 22.63 -2.40
C PHE A 39 -2.74 22.27 -3.86
N GLY A 40 -3.64 22.55 -4.79
CA GLY A 40 -3.55 22.20 -6.21
C GLY A 40 -4.06 20.80 -6.53
N SER A 41 -3.89 19.85 -5.61
CA SER A 41 -4.42 18.49 -5.71
C SER A 41 -4.70 17.91 -4.32
N ILE A 42 -5.48 16.83 -4.26
CA ILE A 42 -5.71 16.10 -3.01
C ILE A 42 -4.47 15.28 -2.59
N ALA A 43 -3.64 14.83 -3.55
CA ALA A 43 -2.34 14.23 -3.26
C ALA A 43 -1.41 15.21 -2.50
N ASN A 44 -1.35 16.48 -2.96
CA ASN A 44 -0.58 17.53 -2.27
C ASN A 44 -1.12 17.81 -0.86
N ALA A 45 -2.45 17.83 -0.70
CA ALA A 45 -3.08 18.01 0.61
C ALA A 45 -2.73 16.84 1.56
N HIS A 46 -2.72 15.60 1.05
CA HIS A 46 -2.36 14.42 1.82
C HIS A 46 -0.89 14.42 2.24
N ALA A 47 0.02 14.74 1.32
CA ALA A 47 1.44 14.88 1.62
C ALA A 47 1.71 15.99 2.64
N HIS A 48 1.00 17.12 2.55
CA HIS A 48 1.11 18.18 3.54
C HIS A 48 0.75 17.70 4.95
N VAL A 49 -0.37 17.01 5.12
CA VAL A 49 -0.79 16.50 6.44
C VAL A 49 0.19 15.46 6.97
N THR A 50 0.67 14.57 6.09
CA THR A 50 1.62 13.51 6.45
C THR A 50 2.98 14.10 6.86
N ASN A 51 3.52 15.06 6.12
CA ASN A 51 4.79 15.70 6.45
C ASN A 51 4.72 16.50 7.76
N GLN A 52 3.55 17.09 8.09
CA GLN A 52 3.35 17.75 9.38
C GLN A 52 3.36 16.75 10.55
N LEU A 53 2.77 15.56 10.35
CA LEU A 53 2.84 14.50 11.35
C LEU A 53 4.28 13.97 11.49
N HIS A 54 4.95 13.71 10.36
CA HIS A 54 6.33 13.25 10.31
C HIS A 54 7.26 14.20 11.10
N ALA A 55 7.21 15.49 10.81
CA ALA A 55 8.03 16.50 11.50
C ALA A 55 7.73 16.56 13.01
N ALA A 56 6.48 16.34 13.43
CA ALA A 56 6.11 16.33 14.84
C ALA A 56 6.60 15.07 15.58
N VAL A 57 6.57 13.91 14.92
CA VAL A 57 7.12 12.65 15.44
C VAL A 57 8.64 12.77 15.59
N GLU A 58 9.33 13.34 14.60
CA GLU A 58 10.77 13.61 14.68
C GLU A 58 11.10 14.61 15.81
N ALA A 59 10.35 15.71 15.92
CA ALA A 59 10.55 16.71 16.97
C ALA A 59 10.31 16.15 18.39
N ALA A 60 9.45 15.14 18.53
CA ALA A 60 9.22 14.41 19.77
C ALA A 60 10.33 13.40 20.08
N GLY A 61 11.25 13.13 19.14
CA GLY A 61 12.33 12.16 19.31
C GLY A 61 11.86 10.71 19.29
N LEU A 62 10.74 10.43 18.63
CA LEU A 62 10.17 9.09 18.50
C LEU A 62 10.76 8.37 17.29
N ASP A 63 11.23 7.14 17.47
CA ASP A 63 11.79 6.30 16.40
C ASP A 63 10.66 5.49 15.73
N VAL A 64 9.76 6.20 15.04
CA VAL A 64 8.60 5.61 14.35
C VAL A 64 8.60 6.06 12.90
N ARG A 65 8.48 5.11 11.96
CA ARG A 65 8.30 5.43 10.55
C ARG A 65 6.84 5.76 10.27
N ILE A 66 6.61 6.76 9.44
CA ILE A 66 5.26 7.11 8.98
C ILE A 66 5.01 6.42 7.65
N GLU A 67 3.84 5.80 7.52
CA GLU A 67 3.34 5.29 6.25
C GLU A 67 2.16 6.13 5.77
N ALA A 68 2.12 6.41 4.47
CA ALA A 68 1.00 7.05 3.79
C ALA A 68 0.54 6.19 2.62
N ILE A 69 -0.77 6.17 2.39
CA ILE A 69 -1.36 5.39 1.29
C ILE A 69 -1.49 6.24 0.01
N ALA A 70 -1.16 5.67 -1.13
CA ALA A 70 -1.54 6.19 -2.45
C ALA A 70 -2.81 5.46 -2.90
N TYR A 71 -3.97 6.09 -2.70
CA TYR A 71 -5.28 5.47 -2.88
C TYR A 71 -6.36 6.46 -3.32
N ALA A 72 -7.29 5.97 -4.14
CA ALA A 72 -8.49 6.69 -4.60
C ALA A 72 -8.20 8.15 -5.05
N SER A 73 -8.63 9.15 -4.28
CA SER A 73 -8.55 10.57 -4.63
C SER A 73 -7.14 11.17 -4.53
N HIS A 74 -6.19 10.45 -3.94
CA HIS A 74 -4.80 10.90 -3.69
C HIS A 74 -3.81 9.81 -4.12
N ILE A 75 -4.14 9.13 -5.22
CA ILE A 75 -3.31 8.04 -5.73
C ILE A 75 -2.11 8.53 -6.56
N ASP A 76 -2.25 9.70 -7.19
CA ASP A 76 -1.17 10.29 -7.95
C ASP A 76 -0.04 10.76 -7.01
N PRO A 77 1.22 10.72 -7.47
CA PRO A 77 2.30 11.42 -6.78
C PRO A 77 1.94 12.90 -6.55
N PRO A 78 2.24 13.47 -5.37
CA PRO A 78 2.19 14.92 -5.17
C PRO A 78 3.13 15.66 -6.14
N ASP A 79 2.94 16.96 -6.28
CA ASP A 79 3.92 17.80 -6.97
C ASP A 79 5.31 17.67 -6.31
N PRO A 80 6.42 17.73 -7.06
CA PRO A 80 7.76 17.60 -6.48
C PRO A 80 8.07 18.57 -5.33
N SER A 81 7.41 19.74 -5.27
CA SER A 81 7.56 20.72 -4.19
C SER A 81 6.71 20.44 -2.95
N GLN A 82 5.79 19.49 -3.04
CA GLN A 82 4.89 19.04 -1.96
C GLN A 82 5.10 17.56 -1.63
N MET A 83 6.11 16.92 -2.22
CA MET A 83 6.39 15.50 -2.05
C MET A 83 6.53 15.09 -0.59
N PHE A 84 6.21 13.83 -0.31
CA PHE A 84 6.38 13.23 1.01
C PHE A 84 7.83 13.29 1.48
N GLU A 85 8.04 13.34 2.81
CA GLU A 85 9.37 13.20 3.39
C GLU A 85 10.01 11.88 2.93
N PRO A 86 11.32 11.84 2.55
CA PRO A 86 11.94 10.67 1.93
C PRO A 86 11.99 9.39 2.78
N SER A 87 11.69 9.47 4.07
CA SER A 87 11.61 8.32 4.98
C SER A 87 10.19 7.78 5.16
N THR A 88 9.19 8.46 4.59
CA THR A 88 7.79 8.00 4.58
C THR A 88 7.67 6.73 3.74
N ILE A 89 6.96 5.72 4.23
CA ILE A 89 6.60 4.57 3.41
C ILE A 89 5.37 4.95 2.59
N ILE A 90 5.42 4.76 1.27
CA ILE A 90 4.25 4.97 0.42
C ILE A 90 3.65 3.61 0.10
N ASP A 91 2.47 3.31 0.62
CA ASP A 91 1.73 2.10 0.33
C ASP A 91 0.78 2.30 -0.86
N PHE A 92 1.12 1.73 -2.02
CA PHE A 92 0.35 1.90 -3.24
C PHE A 92 -0.79 0.88 -3.35
N ALA A 93 -2.04 1.35 -3.45
CA ALA A 93 -3.22 0.50 -3.32
C ALA A 93 -4.15 0.56 -4.56
N PRO A 94 -3.93 -0.29 -5.59
CA PRO A 94 -4.73 -0.32 -6.80
C PRO A 94 -6.07 -1.04 -6.59
N TYR A 95 -7.07 -0.34 -6.08
CA TYR A 95 -8.31 -0.98 -5.60
C TYR A 95 -9.28 -1.50 -6.68
N ASP A 96 -9.30 -0.91 -7.89
CA ASP A 96 -10.27 -1.24 -8.94
C ASP A 96 -9.65 -1.89 -10.19
N ARG A 97 -8.45 -2.46 -10.05
CA ARG A 97 -7.75 -3.20 -11.12
C ARG A 97 -8.44 -4.53 -11.47
N SER A 98 -8.04 -5.11 -12.59
CA SER A 98 -8.39 -6.48 -12.95
C SER A 98 -7.44 -7.50 -12.31
N TYR A 99 -8.00 -8.62 -11.85
CA TYR A 99 -7.29 -9.79 -11.31
C TYR A 99 -7.31 -10.99 -12.26
N THR A 100 -7.83 -10.82 -13.49
CA THR A 100 -7.82 -11.88 -14.50
C THR A 100 -6.47 -12.03 -15.19
N THR A 101 -5.68 -10.95 -15.17
CA THR A 101 -4.32 -10.88 -15.71
C THR A 101 -3.44 -10.07 -14.76
N PRO A 102 -2.10 -10.22 -14.83
CA PRO A 102 -1.16 -9.42 -14.06
C PRO A 102 -1.35 -7.91 -14.24
N ILE A 103 -0.89 -7.12 -13.28
CA ILE A 103 -1.07 -5.66 -13.27
C ILE A 103 -0.38 -4.97 -14.44
N TYR A 104 0.70 -5.57 -14.93
CA TYR A 104 1.48 -5.09 -16.07
C TYR A 104 0.93 -5.56 -17.42
N ASP A 105 -0.18 -6.31 -17.42
CA ASP A 105 -0.86 -6.75 -18.64
C ASP A 105 -1.69 -5.61 -19.25
N ASP A 106 -1.54 -5.41 -20.57
CA ASP A 106 -2.13 -4.28 -21.29
C ASP A 106 -3.58 -4.51 -21.74
N THR A 107 -4.17 -5.68 -21.42
CA THR A 107 -5.54 -6.02 -21.82
C THR A 107 -6.59 -5.15 -21.12
N TYR A 108 -6.31 -4.71 -19.89
CA TYR A 108 -7.27 -3.97 -19.06
C TYR A 108 -6.82 -2.52 -18.84
N PRO A 109 -7.61 -1.52 -19.24
CA PRO A 109 -7.25 -0.11 -19.07
C PRO A 109 -6.90 0.30 -17.64
N ARG A 110 -7.53 -0.32 -16.63
CA ARG A 110 -7.19 -0.07 -15.22
C ARG A 110 -5.83 -0.63 -14.83
N ASN A 111 -5.44 -1.79 -15.35
CA ASN A 111 -4.12 -2.37 -15.11
C ASN A 111 -3.03 -1.47 -15.73
N VAL A 112 -3.23 -1.05 -17.00
CA VAL A 112 -2.34 -0.08 -17.66
C VAL A 112 -2.18 1.21 -16.85
N PHE A 113 -3.29 1.79 -16.40
CA PHE A 113 -3.27 2.98 -15.55
C PHE A 113 -2.41 2.78 -14.28
N TYR A 114 -2.59 1.67 -13.57
CA TYR A 114 -1.82 1.40 -12.35
C TYR A 114 -0.35 1.05 -12.62
N ASP A 115 -0.07 0.39 -13.73
CA ASP A 115 1.30 0.07 -14.16
C ASP A 115 2.12 1.33 -14.49
N GLU A 116 1.48 2.26 -15.19
CA GLU A 116 2.04 3.58 -15.47
C GLU A 116 2.24 4.36 -14.17
N LEU A 117 1.27 4.31 -13.25
CA LEU A 117 1.30 5.08 -12.02
C LEU A 117 2.36 4.58 -11.03
N ILE A 118 2.53 3.26 -10.85
CA ILE A 118 3.61 2.73 -10.02
C ILE A 118 4.98 3.03 -10.62
N THR A 119 5.08 3.04 -11.96
CA THR A 119 6.30 3.48 -12.65
C THR A 119 6.58 4.97 -12.40
N GLN A 120 5.54 5.82 -12.40
CA GLN A 120 5.67 7.24 -12.09
C GLN A 120 6.11 7.47 -10.64
N TRP A 121 5.52 6.77 -9.67
CA TRP A 121 5.94 6.80 -8.28
C TRP A 121 7.42 6.47 -8.11
N GLY A 122 7.90 5.39 -8.75
CA GLY A 122 9.33 5.02 -8.71
C GLY A 122 10.27 6.02 -9.40
N GLN A 123 9.76 6.95 -10.22
CA GLN A 123 10.54 8.01 -10.86
C GLN A 123 10.55 9.30 -10.05
N GLU A 124 9.43 9.63 -9.40
CA GLU A 124 9.23 10.91 -8.71
C GLU A 124 9.53 10.85 -7.21
N TYR A 125 9.36 9.69 -6.58
CA TYR A 125 9.62 9.50 -5.16
C TYR A 125 10.90 8.69 -4.92
N SER A 126 11.74 9.16 -4.00
CA SER A 126 13.05 8.54 -3.69
C SER A 126 13.04 7.69 -2.42
N GLY A 127 11.94 7.68 -1.68
CA GLY A 127 11.79 6.91 -0.45
C GLY A 127 11.25 5.50 -0.68
N PRO A 128 10.95 4.76 0.41
CA PRO A 128 10.45 3.40 0.33
C PRO A 128 9.03 3.32 -0.24
N LEU A 129 8.87 2.46 -1.24
CA LEU A 129 7.58 2.08 -1.80
C LEU A 129 7.16 0.70 -1.27
N ALA A 130 5.93 0.62 -0.80
CA ALA A 130 5.19 -0.58 -0.46
C ALA A 130 3.99 -0.74 -1.40
N PHE A 131 3.34 -1.89 -1.33
CA PHE A 131 2.20 -2.21 -2.18
C PHE A 131 1.12 -2.94 -1.38
N TYR A 132 -0.12 -2.45 -1.49
CA TYR A 132 -1.28 -3.04 -0.84
C TYR A 132 -2.15 -3.74 -1.87
N GLU A 133 -2.09 -5.07 -1.90
CA GLU A 133 -2.88 -5.85 -2.83
C GLU A 133 -4.18 -6.37 -2.21
N TYR A 134 -5.16 -6.48 -3.08
CA TYR A 134 -6.45 -7.03 -2.74
C TYR A 134 -6.65 -8.37 -3.44
N TYR A 135 -5.69 -9.29 -3.26
CA TYR A 135 -5.82 -10.70 -3.64
C TYR A 135 -6.94 -11.43 -2.90
N ARG A 136 -7.50 -10.78 -1.88
CA ARG A 136 -8.75 -11.12 -1.21
C ARG A 136 -9.62 -9.85 -1.18
N LYS A 137 -10.89 -9.95 -1.62
CA LYS A 137 -11.84 -8.82 -1.64
C LYS A 137 -13.21 -9.19 -1.08
N TYR A 138 -13.77 -8.30 -0.26
CA TYR A 138 -15.16 -8.42 0.23
C TYR A 138 -16.17 -8.41 -0.92
N SER A 139 -15.87 -7.71 -2.03
CA SER A 139 -16.73 -7.61 -3.21
C SER A 139 -16.88 -8.91 -4.00
N TRP A 140 -16.08 -9.92 -3.70
CA TRP A 140 -16.28 -11.29 -4.22
C TRP A 140 -17.30 -12.10 -3.41
N HIS A 141 -17.96 -11.48 -2.43
CA HIS A 141 -19.12 -12.05 -1.72
C HIS A 141 -18.83 -13.45 -1.14
N SER A 142 -17.66 -13.63 -0.52
CA SER A 142 -17.21 -14.90 0.07
C SER A 142 -17.00 -16.05 -0.95
N LEU A 143 -16.89 -15.77 -2.25
CA LEU A 143 -16.44 -16.76 -3.22
C LEU A 143 -14.97 -17.13 -2.97
N PRO A 144 -14.58 -18.42 -3.07
CA PRO A 144 -13.22 -18.88 -2.83
C PRO A 144 -12.31 -18.57 -4.03
N VAL A 145 -12.18 -17.29 -4.36
CA VAL A 145 -11.29 -16.80 -5.41
C VAL A 145 -9.85 -16.88 -4.89
N VAL A 146 -9.09 -17.85 -5.38
CA VAL A 146 -7.66 -18.02 -5.08
C VAL A 146 -6.86 -17.77 -6.35
N LEU A 147 -5.74 -17.06 -6.22
CA LEU A 147 -5.00 -16.50 -7.36
C LEU A 147 -3.50 -16.85 -7.35
N PRO A 148 -3.10 -18.11 -7.06
CA PRO A 148 -1.68 -18.43 -6.82
C PRO A 148 -0.78 -18.12 -8.02
N THR A 149 -1.22 -18.43 -9.24
CA THR A 149 -0.47 -18.11 -10.46
C THR A 149 -0.31 -16.59 -10.67
N LEU A 150 -1.35 -15.81 -10.35
CA LEU A 150 -1.29 -14.35 -10.46
C LEU A 150 -0.27 -13.79 -9.45
N ILE A 151 -0.35 -14.22 -8.19
CA ILE A 151 0.56 -13.79 -7.13
C ILE A 151 2.00 -14.13 -7.51
N GLY A 152 2.26 -15.34 -8.01
CA GLY A 152 3.58 -15.77 -8.48
C GLY A 152 4.12 -14.96 -9.68
N GLN A 153 3.25 -14.41 -10.52
CA GLN A 153 3.64 -13.53 -11.63
C GLN A 153 3.95 -12.11 -11.16
N GLU A 154 3.21 -11.62 -10.17
CA GLU A 154 3.24 -10.21 -9.77
C GLU A 154 4.28 -9.88 -8.71
N MET A 155 4.53 -10.78 -7.76
CA MET A 155 5.52 -10.52 -6.70
C MET A 155 6.94 -10.24 -7.26
N PRO A 156 7.47 -11.01 -8.23
CA PRO A 156 8.74 -10.68 -8.87
C PRO A 156 8.69 -9.36 -9.64
N TYR A 157 7.54 -9.07 -10.25
CA TYR A 157 7.32 -7.82 -10.97
C TYR A 157 7.41 -6.61 -10.04
N PHE A 158 6.68 -6.61 -8.91
CA PHE A 158 6.73 -5.54 -7.92
C PHE A 158 8.14 -5.34 -7.37
N HIS A 159 8.82 -6.43 -7.01
CA HIS A 159 10.22 -6.35 -6.59
C HIS A 159 11.13 -5.73 -7.65
N SER A 160 10.93 -6.06 -8.94
CA SER A 160 11.70 -5.45 -10.04
C SER A 160 11.46 -3.94 -10.21
N ARG A 161 10.34 -3.41 -9.69
CA ARG A 161 10.02 -1.99 -9.64
C ARG A 161 10.54 -1.28 -8.40
N GLY A 162 11.28 -1.97 -7.53
CA GLY A 162 11.82 -1.39 -6.30
C GLY A 162 10.84 -1.36 -5.13
N ILE A 163 9.70 -2.03 -5.24
CA ILE A 163 8.78 -2.25 -4.12
C ILE A 163 9.46 -3.16 -3.10
N SER A 164 9.45 -2.73 -1.84
CA SER A 164 10.15 -3.40 -0.73
C SER A 164 9.27 -3.66 0.50
N GLY A 165 8.02 -3.19 0.48
CA GLY A 165 6.97 -3.58 1.43
C GLY A 165 5.79 -4.19 0.68
N PHE A 166 5.07 -5.12 1.32
CA PHE A 166 3.90 -5.74 0.73
C PHE A 166 2.85 -6.04 1.81
N GLY A 167 1.65 -5.53 1.59
CA GLY A 167 0.47 -5.77 2.42
C GLY A 167 -0.62 -6.41 1.59
N ILE A 168 -1.47 -7.22 2.24
CA ILE A 168 -2.71 -7.68 1.62
C ILE A 168 -3.89 -7.50 2.56
N TYR A 169 -5.05 -7.29 1.96
CA TYR A 169 -6.31 -7.25 2.69
C TYR A 169 -6.62 -8.59 3.38
N SER A 170 -7.00 -8.54 4.66
CA SER A 170 -7.37 -9.71 5.47
C SER A 170 -8.56 -9.41 6.39
N GLU A 171 -9.35 -10.44 6.70
CA GLU A 171 -10.42 -10.44 7.70
C GLU A 171 -10.22 -11.57 8.73
N PRO A 172 -10.75 -11.45 9.97
CA PRO A 172 -10.57 -12.47 11.01
C PRO A 172 -11.01 -13.90 10.66
N ALA A 173 -11.89 -14.08 9.68
CA ALA A 173 -12.38 -15.40 9.24
C ALA A 173 -11.64 -15.96 8.02
N ASP A 174 -10.64 -15.25 7.50
CA ASP A 174 -9.93 -15.64 6.27
C ASP A 174 -8.99 -16.82 6.46
N TRP A 175 -8.60 -17.14 7.69
CA TRP A 175 -7.55 -18.13 8.02
C TRP A 175 -7.74 -19.52 7.42
N VAL A 176 -8.96 -19.93 7.07
CA VAL A 176 -9.21 -21.22 6.41
C VAL A 176 -9.42 -21.01 4.90
N THR A 177 -10.27 -20.07 4.51
CA THR A 177 -10.66 -19.90 3.10
C THR A 177 -9.52 -19.34 2.23
N TYR A 178 -8.68 -18.47 2.81
CA TYR A 178 -7.61 -17.76 2.13
C TYR A 178 -6.24 -18.08 2.73
N GLU A 179 -6.10 -19.17 3.50
CA GLU A 179 -4.82 -19.63 4.06
C GLU A 179 -3.73 -19.67 2.99
N LEU A 180 -4.03 -20.35 1.87
CA LEU A 180 -3.18 -20.46 0.70
C LEU A 180 -2.68 -19.10 0.19
N THR A 181 -3.60 -18.12 0.08
CA THR A 181 -3.26 -16.76 -0.39
C THR A 181 -2.31 -16.08 0.57
N HIS A 182 -2.58 -16.11 1.88
CA HIS A 182 -1.74 -15.47 2.89
C HIS A 182 -0.35 -16.11 2.96
N LEU A 183 -0.27 -17.44 2.95
CA LEU A 183 0.99 -18.16 3.00
C LEU A 183 1.83 -17.90 1.75
N LEU A 184 1.24 -17.99 0.56
CA LEU A 184 1.99 -17.75 -0.68
C LEU A 184 2.51 -16.32 -0.77
N VAL A 185 1.70 -15.32 -0.36
CA VAL A 185 2.16 -13.93 -0.30
C VAL A 185 3.31 -13.79 0.69
N ALA A 186 3.20 -14.34 1.90
CA ALA A 186 4.27 -14.27 2.90
C ALA A 186 5.58 -14.89 2.39
N GLU A 187 5.51 -16.05 1.73
CA GLU A 187 6.66 -16.74 1.16
C GLU A 187 7.29 -15.94 0.01
N LEU A 188 6.49 -15.41 -0.91
CA LEU A 188 7.00 -14.58 -2.01
C LEU A 188 7.49 -13.20 -1.57
N SER A 189 6.95 -12.65 -0.48
CA SER A 189 7.47 -11.43 0.15
C SER A 189 8.86 -11.65 0.75
N TRP A 190 9.17 -12.90 1.14
CA TRP A 190 10.50 -13.27 1.61
C TRP A 190 11.45 -13.61 0.46
N ASP A 191 10.99 -14.39 -0.53
CA ASP A 191 11.76 -14.78 -1.70
C ASP A 191 10.89 -14.82 -2.98
N VAL A 192 11.03 -13.79 -3.81
CA VAL A 192 10.34 -13.71 -5.11
C VAL A 192 10.84 -14.74 -6.14
N GLY A 193 11.90 -15.50 -5.84
CA GLY A 193 12.41 -16.57 -6.69
C GLY A 193 11.66 -17.90 -6.56
N ILE A 194 10.71 -18.00 -5.62
CA ILE A 194 9.90 -19.21 -5.42
C ILE A 194 9.06 -19.52 -6.67
N ASP A 195 9.14 -20.77 -7.14
CA ASP A 195 8.24 -21.29 -8.16
C ASP A 195 6.86 -21.53 -7.52
N SER A 196 5.93 -20.59 -7.76
CA SER A 196 4.58 -20.64 -7.20
C SER A 196 3.80 -21.92 -7.53
N ASP A 197 4.02 -22.55 -8.69
CA ASP A 197 3.33 -23.78 -9.08
C ASP A 197 3.92 -25.00 -8.37
N ALA A 198 5.24 -25.00 -8.13
CA ALA A 198 5.87 -26.02 -7.30
C ALA A 198 5.48 -25.87 -5.82
N TRP A 199 5.47 -24.64 -5.31
CA TRP A 199 5.05 -24.34 -3.94
C TRP A 199 3.59 -24.76 -3.70
N LEU A 200 2.67 -24.40 -4.61
CA LEU A 200 1.26 -24.78 -4.53
C LEU A 200 1.06 -26.30 -4.50
N ARG A 201 1.81 -27.06 -5.32
CA ARG A 201 1.75 -28.52 -5.30
C ARG A 201 2.20 -29.08 -3.96
N GLY A 202 3.29 -28.54 -3.39
CA GLY A 202 3.75 -28.92 -2.06
C GLY A 202 2.68 -28.68 -0.99
N TYR A 203 2.08 -27.49 -0.98
CA TYR A 203 1.00 -27.14 -0.05
C TYR A 203 -0.21 -28.10 -0.12
N LEU A 204 -0.56 -28.57 -1.32
CA LEU A 204 -1.71 -29.47 -1.50
C LEU A 204 -1.42 -30.95 -1.16
N ASP A 205 -0.14 -31.32 -1.07
CA ASP A 205 0.29 -32.69 -0.75
C ASP A 205 0.45 -32.94 0.77
N GLU A 206 0.34 -31.90 1.61
CA GLU A 206 0.34 -31.95 3.08
C GLU A 206 -1.03 -32.30 3.69
#